data_AF-A0A917KDD0-F1
#
_entry.id   AF-A0A917KDD0-F1
#
_cell.length_a   1.000
_cell.length_b   1.000
_cell.length_c   1.000
_cell.angle_alpha   90.00
_cell.angle_beta   90.00
_cell.angle_gamma   90.00
#
_symmetry.space_group_name_H-M   'P 1'
#
loop_
_entity.id
_entity.type
_entity.pdbx_description
1 polymer ?
#
loop_
_entity_poly.entity_id
_entity_poly.type
_entity_poly.pdbx_seq_one_letter_code
_entity_poly.pdbx_strand_id
1 'polypeptide(L)'
;MSDADAEFHQPKATTKEGARVEAAAIFLLRHIIAWSVKEQKEYGGVIYLDTASGEIRANGPLSATTSANTVYVGQNEVNLGLPATQRPLAWYHTHPLTEMNGWHFEWDKFEGGDYRLSTTRRIPGYVCTMDGWIWRFDPSPEPQADPETGHIDDDGPGSWGKILNVPRAPVDSAHAREYKQPAGLHW
;
A
#
# COMPACT_ATOMS: atom_id res chain seq x y z
N MET A 1 16.69 -13.60 -21.78
CA MET A 1 15.57 -13.36 -20.85
C MET A 1 14.39 -14.09 -21.46
N SER A 2 13.93 -15.18 -20.83
CA SER A 2 12.76 -15.92 -21.31
C SER A 2 11.49 -15.27 -20.76
N ASP A 3 10.57 -14.93 -21.66
CA ASP A 3 9.28 -14.26 -21.44
C ASP A 3 8.26 -15.12 -20.65
N ALA A 4 8.69 -15.95 -19.70
CA ALA A 4 7.86 -16.99 -19.09
C ALA A 4 7.41 -16.73 -17.63
N ASP A 5 7.90 -15.68 -16.95
CA ASP A 5 7.58 -15.43 -15.52
C ASP A 5 6.81 -14.13 -15.25
N ALA A 6 6.35 -13.43 -16.28
CA ALA A 6 5.41 -12.34 -16.13
C ALA A 6 3.99 -12.89 -16.34
N GLU A 7 3.41 -13.48 -15.29
CA GLU A 7 1.95 -13.46 -15.15
C GLU A 7 1.57 -11.97 -15.26
N PHE A 8 1.11 -11.54 -16.43
CA PHE A 8 0.87 -10.14 -16.72
C PHE A 8 -0.25 -9.66 -15.79
N HIS A 9 0.15 -9.04 -14.70
CA HIS A 9 -0.76 -8.32 -13.81
C HIS A 9 -1.50 -7.27 -14.64
N GLN A 10 -2.77 -7.55 -14.96
CA GLN A 10 -3.64 -6.55 -15.56
C GLN A 10 -4.06 -5.59 -14.46
N PRO A 11 -3.76 -4.28 -14.58
CA PRO A 11 -4.09 -3.36 -13.52
C PRO A 11 -5.58 -3.36 -13.21
N LYS A 12 -5.95 -3.36 -11.93
CA LYS A 12 -7.36 -3.18 -11.52
C LYS A 12 -7.82 -1.73 -11.69
N ALA A 13 -6.87 -0.80 -11.86
CA ALA A 13 -7.16 0.62 -12.03
C ALA A 13 -7.73 0.89 -13.41
N THR A 14 -8.78 1.72 -13.46
CA THR A 14 -9.49 2.07 -14.70
C THR A 14 -8.89 3.28 -15.43
N THR A 15 -7.94 3.98 -14.81
CA THR A 15 -7.28 5.16 -15.37
C THR A 15 -5.78 4.93 -15.59
N LYS A 16 -5.17 5.68 -16.53
CA LYS A 16 -3.72 5.62 -16.78
C LYS A 16 -2.90 6.05 -15.56
N GLU A 17 -3.36 7.05 -14.81
CA GLU A 17 -2.73 7.45 -13.54
C GLU A 17 -2.83 6.32 -12.51
N GLY A 18 -4.03 5.78 -12.31
CA GLY A 18 -4.25 4.68 -11.37
C GLY A 18 -3.42 3.43 -11.70
N ALA A 19 -3.26 3.09 -12.99
CA ALA A 19 -2.41 1.96 -13.39
C ALA A 19 -0.92 2.19 -13.04
N ARG A 20 -0.43 3.43 -13.17
CA ARG A 20 0.93 3.79 -12.74
C ARG A 20 1.09 3.73 -11.22
N VAL A 21 0.09 4.20 -10.48
CA VAL A 21 0.05 4.14 -9.02
C VAL A 21 0.07 2.70 -8.53
N GLU A 22 -0.77 1.83 -9.11
CA GLU A 22 -0.80 0.40 -8.76
C GLU A 22 0.53 -0.29 -9.08
N ALA A 23 1.14 -0.01 -10.24
CA ALA A 23 2.46 -0.53 -10.58
C ALA A 23 3.53 -0.07 -9.58
N ALA A 24 3.48 1.19 -9.13
CA ALA A 24 4.38 1.73 -8.11
C ALA A 24 4.17 1.03 -6.75
N ALA A 25 2.92 0.81 -6.33
CA ALA A 25 2.59 0.12 -5.09
C ALA A 25 3.08 -1.34 -5.10
N ILE A 26 2.80 -2.06 -6.19
CA ILE A 26 3.29 -3.42 -6.40
C ILE A 26 4.81 -3.44 -6.32
N PHE A 27 5.49 -2.55 -7.06
CA PHE A 27 6.95 -2.47 -7.03
C PHE A 27 7.46 -2.25 -5.60
N LEU A 28 6.95 -1.25 -4.88
CA LEU A 28 7.34 -0.95 -3.51
C LEU A 28 7.17 -2.13 -2.57
N LEU A 29 5.97 -2.71 -2.54
CA LEU A 29 5.62 -3.82 -1.65
C LEU A 29 6.46 -5.07 -1.90
N ARG A 30 6.70 -5.41 -3.18
CA ARG A 30 7.55 -6.55 -3.57
C ARG A 30 8.95 -6.45 -3.00
N HIS A 31 9.49 -5.25 -2.86
CA HIS A 31 10.87 -5.06 -2.40
C HIS A 31 11.00 -5.05 -0.89
N ILE A 32 9.95 -4.68 -0.16
CA ILE A 32 10.03 -4.51 1.30
C ILE A 32 9.47 -5.68 2.11
N ILE A 33 8.58 -6.50 1.54
CA ILE A 33 7.88 -7.55 2.31
C ILE A 33 8.83 -8.58 2.93
N ALA A 34 9.91 -8.95 2.25
CA ALA A 34 10.89 -9.91 2.78
C ALA A 34 11.59 -9.37 4.04
N TRP A 35 11.93 -8.08 4.06
CA TRP A 35 12.49 -7.43 5.25
C TRP A 35 11.45 -7.22 6.34
N SER A 36 10.24 -6.80 5.97
CA SER A 36 9.12 -6.64 6.88
C SER A 36 8.83 -7.92 7.67
N VAL A 37 8.78 -9.07 6.99
CA VAL A 37 8.57 -10.39 7.63
C VAL A 37 9.75 -10.78 8.50
N LYS A 38 10.99 -10.54 8.05
CA LYS A 38 12.21 -10.85 8.82
C LYS A 38 12.28 -10.04 10.12
N GLU A 39 11.97 -8.75 10.04
CA GLU A 39 12.01 -7.83 11.18
C GLU A 39 10.74 -7.88 12.03
N GLN A 40 9.67 -8.53 11.55
CA GLN A 40 8.37 -8.53 12.20
C GLN A 40 7.80 -7.11 12.39
N LYS A 41 8.02 -6.23 11.41
CA LYS A 41 7.61 -4.81 11.45
C LYS A 41 6.93 -4.39 10.16
N GLU A 42 5.88 -3.61 10.26
CA GLU A 42 5.28 -3.01 9.08
C GLU A 42 6.21 -1.95 8.47
N TYR A 43 6.21 -1.93 7.14
CA TYR A 43 6.81 -0.89 6.33
C TYR A 43 5.76 -0.35 5.37
N GLY A 44 5.82 0.94 5.06
CA GLY A 44 4.83 1.56 4.20
C GLY A 44 5.15 2.99 3.82
N GLY A 45 4.19 3.66 3.23
CA GLY A 45 4.30 5.07 2.88
C GLY A 45 3.17 5.54 1.97
N VAL A 46 3.36 6.72 1.39
CA VAL A 46 2.40 7.38 0.52
C VAL A 46 2.99 7.51 -0.87
N ILE A 47 2.21 7.15 -1.87
CA ILE A 47 2.48 7.42 -3.28
C ILE A 47 1.81 8.73 -3.63
N TYR A 48 2.53 9.66 -4.25
CA TYR A 48 2.05 11.01 -4.51
C TYR A 48 2.46 11.52 -5.88
N LEU A 49 1.72 12.51 -6.39
CA LEU A 49 2.10 13.34 -7.52
C LEU A 49 2.87 14.55 -6.99
N ASP A 50 4.13 14.69 -7.39
CA ASP A 50 4.84 15.95 -7.24
C ASP A 50 4.32 16.93 -8.29
N THR A 51 3.63 17.99 -7.86
CA THR A 51 2.98 18.94 -8.77
C THR A 51 3.98 19.87 -9.47
N ALA A 52 5.20 19.99 -8.95
CA ALA A 52 6.24 20.80 -9.58
C ALA A 52 6.86 20.07 -10.79
N SER A 53 7.07 18.77 -10.69
CA SER A 53 7.68 17.94 -11.74
C SER A 53 6.67 17.18 -12.60
N GLY A 54 5.44 16.96 -12.10
CA GLY A 54 4.44 16.10 -12.73
C GLY A 54 4.73 14.60 -12.57
N GLU A 55 5.67 14.24 -11.69
CA GLU A 55 6.13 12.87 -11.48
C GLU A 55 5.38 12.16 -10.34
N ILE A 56 5.19 10.85 -10.49
CA ILE A 56 4.69 10.00 -9.40
C ILE A 56 5.90 9.53 -8.59
N ARG A 57 5.87 9.79 -7.28
CA ARG A 57 6.93 9.47 -6.32
C ARG A 57 6.32 8.84 -5.06
N ALA A 58 7.17 8.43 -4.11
CA ALA A 58 6.73 7.97 -2.79
C ALA A 58 7.70 8.39 -1.68
N ASN A 59 7.19 8.58 -0.45
CA ASN A 59 7.96 9.08 0.70
C ASN A 59 8.48 7.97 1.65
N GLY A 60 8.50 6.72 1.18
CA GLY A 60 8.87 5.55 1.96
C GLY A 60 9.89 4.64 1.26
N PRO A 61 10.21 3.47 1.86
CA PRO A 61 9.46 2.87 2.97
C PRO A 61 9.81 3.48 4.32
N LEU A 62 8.79 4.03 5.00
CA LEU A 62 8.80 4.30 6.43
C LEU A 62 8.69 2.96 7.17
N SER A 63 9.35 2.83 8.32
CA SER A 63 9.25 1.64 9.17
C SER A 63 8.48 1.94 10.44
N ALA A 64 7.80 0.94 10.99
CA ALA A 64 7.29 1.00 12.35
C ALA A 64 8.43 1.34 13.35
N THR A 65 8.11 2.08 14.41
CA THR A 65 9.10 2.41 15.45
C THR A 65 9.44 1.17 16.27
N THR A 66 10.58 1.13 16.96
CA THR A 66 11.03 -0.08 17.69
C THR A 66 10.06 -0.61 18.75
N SER A 67 9.10 0.21 19.21
CA SER A 67 8.07 -0.18 20.19
C SER A 67 6.69 -0.43 19.58
N ALA A 68 6.53 -0.24 18.27
CA ALA A 68 5.27 -0.43 17.56
C ALA A 68 5.51 -1.35 16.36
N ASN A 69 4.58 -2.25 16.08
CA ASN A 69 4.66 -3.05 14.87
C ASN A 69 3.96 -2.40 13.69
N THR A 70 3.14 -1.36 13.95
CA THR A 70 2.37 -0.64 12.94
C THR A 70 3.14 0.53 12.37
N VAL A 71 3.07 0.70 11.04
CA VAL A 71 3.69 1.85 10.38
C VAL A 71 2.74 3.05 10.44
N TYR A 72 3.31 4.22 10.72
CA TYR A 72 2.58 5.48 10.63
C TYR A 72 2.87 6.15 9.28
N VAL A 73 1.85 6.26 8.43
CA VAL A 73 1.95 6.84 7.07
C VAL A 73 1.37 8.25 6.99
N GLY A 74 1.20 8.93 8.13
CA GLY A 74 0.65 10.28 8.18
C GLY A 74 -0.87 10.32 8.27
N GLN A 75 -1.54 9.23 8.68
CA GLN A 75 -3.02 9.14 8.67
C GLN A 75 -3.74 10.25 9.45
N ASN A 76 -3.09 10.83 10.46
CA ASN A 76 -3.63 11.93 11.27
C ASN A 76 -3.08 13.31 10.87
N GLU A 77 -2.19 13.38 9.87
CA GLU A 77 -1.61 14.61 9.39
C GLU A 77 -2.38 15.21 8.21
N VAL A 78 -2.31 16.54 8.13
CA VAL A 78 -2.75 17.27 6.94
C VAL A 78 -1.96 16.75 5.75
N ASN A 79 -2.68 16.43 4.67
CA ASN A 79 -2.09 15.92 3.43
C ASN A 79 -1.18 14.68 3.60
N LEU A 80 -1.43 13.84 4.60
CA LEU A 80 -0.59 12.68 4.94
C LEU A 80 0.88 13.03 5.27
N GLY A 81 1.13 14.23 5.78
CA GLY A 81 2.48 14.71 6.07
C GLY A 81 3.26 15.15 4.83
N LEU A 82 2.63 15.11 3.65
CA LEU A 82 3.24 15.59 2.41
C LEU A 82 3.17 17.13 2.33
N PRO A 83 4.21 17.80 1.80
CA PRO A 83 4.16 19.22 1.44
C PRO A 83 2.96 19.56 0.54
N ALA A 84 2.51 20.81 0.56
CA ALA A 84 1.37 21.26 -0.26
C ALA A 84 1.61 21.14 -1.79
N THR A 85 2.87 21.03 -2.22
CA THR A 85 3.26 20.77 -3.61
C THR A 85 3.19 19.28 -3.99
N GLN A 86 2.70 18.42 -3.10
CA GLN A 86 2.59 16.99 -3.33
C GLN A 86 1.17 16.55 -3.06
N ARG A 87 0.55 15.90 -4.04
CA ARG A 87 -0.83 15.40 -3.96
C ARG A 87 -0.80 13.89 -3.70
N PRO A 88 -1.35 13.38 -2.58
CA PRO A 88 -1.41 11.95 -2.35
C PRO A 88 -2.29 11.26 -3.40
N LEU A 89 -1.82 10.13 -3.90
CA LEU A 89 -2.49 9.30 -4.90
C LEU A 89 -2.87 7.92 -4.36
N ALA A 90 -2.10 7.39 -3.42
CA ALA A 90 -2.36 6.13 -2.73
C ALA A 90 -1.50 6.01 -1.48
N TRP A 91 -1.79 5.02 -0.65
CA TRP A 91 -0.92 4.59 0.44
C TRP A 91 -0.63 3.09 0.30
N TYR A 92 0.44 2.63 0.92
CA TYR A 92 0.80 1.23 0.94
C TYR A 92 1.45 0.85 2.27
N HIS A 93 1.27 -0.39 2.71
CA HIS A 93 2.08 -1.00 3.77
C HIS A 93 2.09 -2.53 3.70
N THR A 94 2.91 -3.15 4.51
CA THR A 94 3.04 -4.61 4.63
C THR A 94 2.31 -5.13 5.87
N HIS A 95 1.77 -6.34 5.83
CA HIS A 95 1.31 -7.11 6.99
C HIS A 95 2.26 -8.31 7.24
N PRO A 96 3.30 -8.16 8.10
CA PRO A 96 4.34 -9.18 8.28
C PRO A 96 3.99 -10.33 9.21
N LEU A 97 2.90 -10.22 9.97
CA LEU A 97 2.62 -11.08 11.11
C LEU A 97 1.16 -11.53 11.11
N THR A 98 0.94 -12.81 11.40
CA THR A 98 -0.39 -13.34 11.75
C THR A 98 -0.61 -13.37 13.27
N GLU A 99 0.47 -13.36 14.05
CA GLU A 99 0.42 -13.46 15.51
C GLU A 99 1.66 -12.80 16.15
N MET A 100 1.48 -12.14 17.30
CA MET A 100 2.56 -11.74 18.19
C MET A 100 2.09 -11.79 19.64
N ASN A 101 2.88 -12.39 20.53
CA ASN A 101 2.58 -12.47 21.97
C ASN A 101 1.17 -13.04 22.28
N GLY A 102 0.69 -14.01 21.49
CA GLY A 102 -0.64 -14.61 21.64
C GLY A 102 -1.80 -13.78 21.10
N TRP A 103 -1.52 -12.62 20.49
CA TRP A 103 -2.51 -11.82 19.76
C TRP A 103 -2.50 -12.20 18.29
N HIS A 104 -3.66 -12.62 17.77
CA HIS A 104 -3.86 -12.81 16.34
C HIS A 104 -4.11 -11.47 15.66
N PHE A 105 -3.37 -11.21 14.59
CA PHE A 105 -3.60 -10.05 13.73
C PHE A 105 -4.47 -10.47 12.55
N GLU A 106 -5.43 -9.63 12.18
CA GLU A 106 -6.27 -9.83 10.98
C GLU A 106 -5.49 -9.39 9.72
N TRP A 107 -4.36 -10.06 9.49
CA TRP A 107 -3.38 -9.74 8.46
C TRP A 107 -3.95 -9.83 7.03
N ASP A 108 -5.06 -10.53 6.82
CA ASP A 108 -5.67 -10.77 5.52
C ASP A 108 -6.81 -9.81 5.21
N LYS A 109 -6.96 -8.72 5.96
CA LYS A 109 -8.04 -7.72 5.79
C LYS A 109 -7.49 -6.30 5.87
N PHE A 110 -8.23 -5.35 5.33
CA PHE A 110 -8.07 -3.93 5.68
C PHE A 110 -8.87 -3.69 6.95
N GLU A 111 -8.32 -2.98 7.93
CA GLU A 111 -9.03 -2.73 9.20
C GLU A 111 -8.77 -1.33 9.78
N GLY A 112 -9.77 -0.82 10.50
CA GLY A 112 -9.69 0.42 11.29
C GLY A 112 -9.02 1.58 10.57
N GLY A 113 -7.75 1.83 10.88
CA GLY A 113 -6.94 2.92 10.32
C GLY A 113 -6.75 2.85 8.80
N ASP A 114 -6.77 1.66 8.21
CA ASP A 114 -6.59 1.43 6.77
C ASP A 114 -7.80 1.90 5.96
N TYR A 115 -9.00 1.60 6.47
CA TYR A 115 -10.25 2.11 5.90
C TYR A 115 -10.25 3.63 5.97
N ARG A 116 -10.05 4.19 7.17
CA ARG A 116 -10.07 5.63 7.40
C ARG A 116 -9.09 6.40 6.51
N LEU A 117 -7.90 5.83 6.25
CA LEU A 117 -6.93 6.41 5.32
C LEU A 117 -7.50 6.56 3.91
N SER A 118 -8.11 5.49 3.40
CA SER A 118 -8.61 5.40 2.03
C SER A 118 -9.91 6.18 1.84
N THR A 119 -10.84 6.08 2.79
CA THR A 119 -12.18 6.66 2.70
C THR A 119 -12.15 8.18 2.86
N THR A 120 -11.50 8.67 3.93
CA THR A 120 -11.40 10.11 4.22
C THR A 120 -10.71 10.88 3.09
N ARG A 121 -9.74 10.24 2.42
CA ARG A 121 -8.93 10.89 1.37
C ARG A 121 -9.34 10.51 -0.05
N ARG A 122 -10.25 9.55 -0.20
CA ARG A 122 -10.69 8.98 -1.48
C ARG A 122 -9.52 8.56 -2.37
N ILE A 123 -8.54 7.87 -1.77
CA ILE A 123 -7.38 7.29 -2.47
C ILE A 123 -7.31 5.78 -2.20
N PRO A 124 -6.83 4.97 -3.16
CA PRO A 124 -6.65 3.54 -2.95
C PRO A 124 -5.55 3.22 -1.94
N GLY A 125 -5.70 2.06 -1.30
CA GLY A 125 -4.73 1.46 -0.39
C GLY A 125 -4.18 0.14 -0.91
N TYR A 126 -2.92 -0.17 -0.60
CA TYR A 126 -2.28 -1.41 -1.03
C TYR A 126 -1.57 -2.10 0.14
N VAL A 127 -1.88 -3.38 0.34
CA VAL A 127 -1.31 -4.18 1.42
C VAL A 127 -0.58 -5.37 0.84
N CYS A 128 0.62 -5.68 1.34
CA CYS A 128 1.27 -6.96 1.04
C CYS A 128 1.38 -7.82 2.29
N THR A 129 0.78 -9.00 2.22
CA THR A 129 0.73 -9.95 3.31
C THR A 129 1.95 -10.86 3.31
N MET A 130 2.27 -11.42 4.48
CA MET A 130 3.44 -12.29 4.63
C MET A 130 3.45 -13.51 3.70
N ASP A 131 2.31 -13.99 3.23
CA ASP A 131 2.18 -15.08 2.25
C ASP A 131 2.44 -14.64 0.79
N GLY A 132 2.76 -13.36 0.56
CA GLY A 132 3.12 -12.80 -0.73
C GLY A 132 1.96 -12.21 -1.52
N TRP A 133 0.72 -12.29 -1.03
CA TRP A 133 -0.40 -11.63 -1.69
C TRP A 133 -0.34 -10.12 -1.54
N ILE A 134 -0.59 -9.42 -2.65
CA ILE A 134 -0.88 -8.00 -2.67
C ILE A 134 -2.39 -7.83 -2.81
N TRP A 135 -2.94 -7.04 -1.89
CA TRP A 135 -4.34 -6.64 -1.86
C TRP A 135 -4.45 -5.17 -2.20
N ARG A 136 -5.55 -4.81 -2.84
CA ARG A 136 -5.95 -3.43 -3.08
C ARG A 136 -7.27 -3.15 -2.41
N PHE A 137 -7.38 -1.99 -1.79
CA PHE A 137 -8.64 -1.39 -1.37
C PHE A 137 -8.95 -0.17 -2.25
N ASP A 138 -10.16 -0.12 -2.76
CA ASP A 138 -10.73 1.02 -3.48
C ASP A 138 -11.83 1.64 -2.62
N PRO A 139 -11.70 2.93 -2.24
CA PRO A 139 -12.76 3.61 -1.48
C PRO A 139 -14.02 3.76 -2.34
N SER A 140 -15.19 3.73 -1.67
CA SER A 140 -16.46 3.97 -2.35
C SER A 140 -16.48 5.38 -2.97
N PRO A 141 -17.01 5.56 -4.19
CA PRO A 141 -17.14 6.88 -4.80
C PRO A 141 -18.12 7.79 -4.04
N GLU A 142 -19.04 7.21 -3.25
CA GLU A 142 -20.08 7.93 -2.49
C GLU A 142 -20.17 7.44 -1.04
N PRO A 143 -20.48 8.32 -0.06
CA PRO A 143 -20.88 7.93 1.29
C PRO A 143 -22.08 6.99 1.21
N GLN A 144 -22.01 5.83 1.85
CA GLN A 144 -23.14 4.90 1.89
C GLN A 144 -23.79 4.99 3.27
N ALA A 145 -25.11 5.17 3.29
CA ALA A 145 -25.87 5.05 4.51
C ALA A 145 -25.92 3.57 4.93
N ASP A 146 -25.60 3.29 6.18
CA ASP A 146 -25.90 2.01 6.81
C ASP A 146 -27.40 1.70 6.64
N PRO A 147 -27.75 0.57 5.98
CA PRO A 147 -29.13 0.23 5.69
C PRO A 147 -29.97 -0.14 6.92
N GLU A 148 -29.35 -0.45 8.06
CA GLU A 148 -30.04 -0.76 9.32
C GLU A 148 -30.17 0.47 10.24
N THR A 149 -29.15 1.32 10.29
CA THR A 149 -29.11 2.46 11.22
C THR A 149 -29.43 3.81 10.58
N GLY A 150 -29.41 3.90 9.24
CA GLY A 150 -29.56 5.16 8.50
C GLY A 150 -28.43 6.15 8.73
N HIS A 151 -27.37 5.73 9.44
CA HIS A 151 -26.17 6.54 9.65
C HIS A 151 -25.40 6.61 8.34
N ILE A 152 -25.05 7.82 7.89
CA ILE A 152 -24.12 7.97 6.77
C ILE A 152 -22.73 7.76 7.35
N ASP A 153 -22.21 6.55 7.20
CA ASP A 153 -20.80 6.33 7.36
C ASP A 153 -20.11 7.05 6.20
N ASP A 154 -19.41 8.15 6.52
CA ASP A 154 -18.47 8.81 5.59
C ASP A 154 -17.38 7.82 5.09
N ASP A 155 -17.32 6.64 5.71
CA ASP A 155 -16.40 5.53 5.48
C ASP A 155 -16.98 4.37 4.63
N GLY A 156 -18.06 4.59 3.86
CA GLY A 156 -18.75 3.56 3.07
C GLY A 156 -17.82 2.48 2.49
N PRO A 157 -18.21 1.18 2.52
CA PRO A 157 -17.34 0.01 2.74
C PRO A 157 -16.29 -0.31 1.67
N GLY A 158 -16.12 0.57 0.68
CA GLY A 158 -15.23 0.40 -0.45
C GLY A 158 -15.35 -0.98 -1.09
N SER A 159 -14.30 -1.39 -1.76
CA SER A 159 -14.14 -2.79 -2.16
C SER A 159 -12.68 -3.15 -2.07
N TRP A 160 -12.39 -4.40 -1.73
CA TRP A 160 -11.02 -4.88 -1.70
C TRP A 160 -10.90 -6.28 -2.25
N GLY A 161 -9.70 -6.59 -2.74
CA GLY A 161 -9.43 -7.89 -3.32
C GLY A 161 -7.96 -8.10 -3.62
N LYS A 162 -7.60 -9.38 -3.80
CA LYS A 162 -6.27 -9.80 -4.24
C LYS A 162 -6.02 -9.30 -5.66
N ILE A 163 -4.85 -8.70 -5.89
CA ILE A 163 -4.46 -8.21 -7.20
C ILE A 163 -3.29 -8.98 -7.80
N LEU A 164 -2.33 -9.41 -6.98
CA LEU A 164 -1.15 -10.13 -7.44
C LEU A 164 -0.59 -11.00 -6.32
N ASN A 165 -0.14 -12.21 -6.62
CA ASN A 165 0.72 -12.96 -5.71
C ASN A 165 2.18 -12.74 -6.12
N VAL A 166 3.01 -12.34 -5.18
CA VAL A 166 4.44 -12.22 -5.39
C VAL A 166 5.16 -13.34 -4.67
N PRO A 167 5.80 -14.28 -5.41
CA PRO A 167 6.65 -15.27 -4.78
C PRO A 167 7.71 -14.57 -3.92
N ARG A 168 7.88 -14.99 -2.66
CA ARG A 168 8.90 -14.44 -1.77
C ARG A 168 10.26 -14.49 -2.48
N ALA A 169 10.86 -13.35 -2.76
CA ALA A 169 12.26 -13.32 -3.17
C ALA A 169 13.10 -13.87 -1.99
N PRO A 170 14.05 -14.79 -2.21
CA PRO A 170 14.93 -15.27 -1.17
C PRO A 170 15.67 -14.08 -0.51
N VAL A 171 15.70 -14.08 0.82
CA VAL A 171 16.25 -13.00 1.67
C VAL A 171 17.76 -12.76 1.44
N ASP A 172 18.44 -13.64 0.68
CA ASP A 172 19.90 -13.67 0.55
C ASP A 172 20.49 -12.99 -0.69
N SER A 173 19.69 -12.39 -1.58
CA SER A 173 20.30 -11.69 -2.70
C SER A 173 20.78 -10.30 -2.26
N ALA A 174 22.10 -10.12 -2.24
CA ALA A 174 22.81 -8.83 -2.29
C ALA A 174 22.33 -7.84 -3.38
N HIS A 175 21.29 -8.21 -4.13
CA HIS A 175 20.60 -7.45 -5.18
C HIS A 175 19.67 -6.36 -4.64
N ALA A 176 19.36 -6.37 -3.35
CA ALA A 176 18.56 -5.30 -2.75
C ALA A 176 19.28 -3.94 -2.72
N ARG A 177 20.56 -3.88 -3.11
CA ARG A 177 21.36 -2.65 -3.23
C ARG A 177 21.51 -2.11 -4.65
N GLU A 178 21.19 -2.88 -5.68
CA GLU A 178 21.34 -2.45 -7.08
C GLU A 178 19.96 -2.21 -7.70
N TYR A 179 19.36 -1.09 -7.31
CA TYR A 179 18.08 -0.63 -7.85
C TYR A 179 18.22 -0.13 -9.29
N LYS A 180 17.44 -0.68 -10.22
CA LYS A 180 17.02 0.05 -11.42
C LYS A 180 15.55 0.43 -11.28
N GLN A 181 15.32 1.74 -11.17
CA GLN A 181 14.00 2.35 -11.14
C GLN A 181 13.17 1.90 -12.35
N PRO A 182 11.86 1.64 -12.19
CA PRO A 182 10.95 1.68 -13.34
C PRO A 182 11.06 3.05 -14.01
N ALA A 183 11.03 3.09 -15.34
CA ALA A 183 11.07 4.37 -16.06
C ALA A 183 9.94 5.30 -15.58
N GLY A 184 10.31 6.47 -15.06
CA GLY A 184 9.37 7.49 -14.58
C GLY A 184 8.98 7.42 -13.10
N LEU A 185 9.73 6.68 -12.26
CA LEU A 185 9.70 6.78 -10.79
C LEU A 185 11.03 7.37 -10.30
N HIS A 186 10.98 8.53 -9.64
CA HIS A 186 12.14 9.18 -9.03
C HIS A 186 11.89 9.33 -7.53
N TRP A 187 12.86 8.96 -6.70
CA TRP A 187 12.83 9.23 -5.25
C TRP A 187 13.32 10.66 -5.02
#